data_AF-U1G9R8-F1
#
_entry.id   AF-U1G9R8-F1
#
_cell.length_a   1.000
_cell.length_b   1.000
_cell.length_c   1.000
_cell.angle_alpha   90.00
_cell.angle_beta   90.00
_cell.angle_gamma   90.00
#
_symmetry.space_group_name_H-M   'P 1'
#
loop_
_entity.id
_entity.type
_entity.pdbx_description
1 polymer ?
#
loop_
_entity_poly.entity_id
_entity_poly.type
_entity_poly.pdbx_seq_one_letter_code
_entity_poly.pdbx_strand_id
1 'polypeptide(L)'
;MVNITKRMHILKPLLSVRNGPGAAILPQYQTQSDSSTPSSRPSQPTLLRIRLDYPPGNGPASKGARAFWRNHLRRLKYYNPALPITVNQNAEKGTEGNPGPAWRLFLDFEGEEKALRELATEPKNEHFKEVMEEELIPRPRSTLEQEEEVVEDNTTQSKPKPRPKSQPKTSVTTPSPPPPPPSSSPDQPPPPSPLPSVSTSENAPPLISTRTISLPTLNRPAGALWFWFQQRTKCVDVPESDADKRLARELAKHAVKAEEDRKRVKKGIDAMKRQELMLKMARGEVERMRADT
;
A
#
# COMPACT_ATOMS: atom_id res chain seq x y z
N MET A 1 23.31 -18.64 -16.67
CA MET A 1 22.21 -19.14 -15.81
C MET A 1 22.44 -18.65 -14.39
N VAL A 2 21.45 -18.06 -13.70
CA VAL A 2 21.64 -17.51 -12.33
C VAL A 2 21.62 -18.65 -11.30
N ASN A 3 22.53 -18.63 -10.32
CA ASN A 3 22.65 -19.64 -9.28
C ASN A 3 21.36 -19.75 -8.42
N ILE A 4 20.90 -20.98 -8.18
CA ILE A 4 19.71 -21.31 -7.39
C ILE A 4 19.83 -20.77 -5.96
N THR A 5 21.00 -20.86 -5.32
CA THR A 5 21.18 -20.38 -3.94
C THR A 5 20.97 -18.87 -3.84
N LYS A 6 21.46 -18.11 -4.82
CA LYS A 6 21.23 -16.66 -4.93
C LYS A 6 19.73 -16.36 -5.09
N ARG A 7 19.02 -17.13 -5.91
CA ARG A 7 17.57 -17.00 -6.08
C ARG A 7 16.82 -17.28 -4.79
N MET A 8 17.14 -18.37 -4.09
CA MET A 8 16.53 -18.72 -2.81
C MET A 8 16.74 -17.62 -1.77
N HIS A 9 17.92 -17.02 -1.72
CA HIS A 9 18.21 -15.93 -0.78
C HIS A 9 17.41 -14.66 -1.08
N ILE A 10 17.16 -14.34 -2.35
CA ILE A 10 16.31 -13.21 -2.77
C ILE A 10 14.84 -13.46 -2.41
N LEU A 11 14.39 -14.73 -2.40
CA LEU A 11 13.01 -15.10 -2.09
C LEU A 11 12.73 -15.17 -0.58
N LYS A 12 13.72 -15.50 0.26
CA LYS A 12 13.55 -15.60 1.72
C LYS A 12 12.88 -14.36 2.36
N PRO A 13 13.22 -13.12 2.00
CA PRO A 13 12.53 -11.93 2.50
C PRO A 13 11.03 -11.87 2.18
N LEU A 14 10.55 -12.56 1.14
CA LEU A 14 9.11 -12.62 0.82
C LEU A 14 8.31 -13.43 1.85
N LEU A 15 8.97 -14.18 2.74
CA LEU A 15 8.33 -14.79 3.91
C LEU A 15 7.74 -13.75 4.87
N SER A 16 8.14 -12.47 4.75
CA SER A 16 7.51 -11.35 5.46
C SER A 16 6.02 -11.15 5.14
N VAL A 17 5.47 -11.83 4.13
CA VAL A 17 4.02 -11.89 3.84
C VAL A 17 3.27 -12.77 4.83
N ARG A 18 3.95 -13.71 5.50
CA ARG A 18 3.34 -14.60 6.50
C ARG A 18 3.24 -13.95 7.87
N ASN A 19 4.10 -12.98 8.17
CA ASN A 19 4.34 -12.51 9.53
C ASN A 19 4.23 -11.00 9.66
N GLY A 20 3.99 -10.54 10.89
CA GLY A 20 3.95 -9.12 11.24
C GLY A 20 2.57 -8.46 11.09
N PRO A 21 2.48 -7.13 11.28
CA PRO A 21 1.20 -6.42 11.29
C PRO A 21 0.48 -6.56 9.95
N GLY A 22 -0.79 -6.98 9.97
CA GLY A 22 -1.54 -7.33 8.77
C GLY A 22 -1.76 -8.83 8.56
N ALA A 23 -0.99 -9.69 9.24
CA ALA A 23 -1.20 -11.13 9.24
C ALA A 23 -2.32 -11.47 10.24
N ALA A 24 -3.57 -11.50 9.75
CA ALA A 24 -4.72 -11.82 10.59
C ALA A 24 -5.67 -12.80 9.90
N ILE A 25 -6.38 -13.57 10.72
CA ILE A 25 -7.44 -14.48 10.29
C ILE A 25 -8.78 -13.85 10.65
N LEU A 26 -9.68 -13.77 9.67
CA LEU A 26 -11.04 -13.27 9.89
C LEU A 26 -11.86 -14.30 10.67
N PRO A 27 -12.80 -13.87 11.54
CA PRO A 27 -13.58 -14.79 12.37
C PRO A 27 -14.37 -15.82 11.56
N GLN A 28 -14.80 -15.47 10.35
CA GLN A 28 -15.48 -16.39 9.42
C GLN A 28 -14.63 -17.58 8.96
N TYR A 29 -13.31 -17.51 9.08
CA TYR A 29 -12.37 -18.57 8.73
C TYR A 29 -11.69 -19.18 9.96
N GLN A 30 -12.05 -18.77 11.18
CA GLN A 30 -11.51 -19.37 12.38
C GLN A 30 -12.07 -20.78 12.52
N THR A 31 -11.24 -21.78 12.20
CA THR A 31 -11.56 -23.19 12.44
C THR A 31 -11.76 -23.41 13.94
N GLN A 32 -12.73 -24.24 14.30
CA GLN A 32 -13.17 -24.57 15.66
C GLN A 32 -12.10 -25.27 16.55
N SER A 33 -10.83 -24.85 16.50
CA SER A 33 -9.76 -25.43 17.32
C SER A 33 -9.85 -25.02 18.79
N ASP A 34 -10.69 -24.05 19.13
CA ASP A 34 -10.91 -23.59 20.50
C ASP A 34 -12.26 -24.15 20.99
N SER A 35 -12.26 -25.42 21.38
CA SER A 35 -13.42 -26.26 21.71
C SER A 35 -14.08 -25.96 23.06
N SER A 36 -14.24 -24.69 23.47
CA SER A 36 -14.82 -24.38 24.79
C SER A 36 -15.92 -23.31 24.84
N THR A 37 -16.47 -22.86 23.71
CA THR A 37 -17.60 -21.91 23.76
C THR A 37 -18.72 -22.30 22.78
N PRO A 38 -19.92 -22.66 23.28
CA PRO A 38 -21.02 -23.11 22.45
C PRO A 38 -21.62 -21.94 21.66
N SER A 39 -21.63 -22.06 20.33
CA SER A 39 -22.70 -21.70 19.37
C SER A 39 -23.69 -20.56 19.69
N SER A 40 -23.29 -19.54 20.43
CA SER A 40 -24.11 -18.37 20.78
C SER A 40 -23.35 -17.07 20.56
N ARG A 41 -22.46 -17.04 19.55
CA ARG A 41 -21.94 -15.76 19.07
C ARG A 41 -23.07 -15.10 18.28
N PRO A 42 -23.60 -13.93 18.71
CA PRO A 42 -24.58 -13.20 17.91
C PRO A 42 -23.99 -13.00 16.52
N SER A 43 -24.79 -13.27 15.49
CA SER A 43 -24.41 -13.34 14.08
C SER A 43 -23.38 -12.28 13.70
N GLN A 44 -22.09 -12.64 13.74
CA GLN A 44 -21.06 -11.68 13.37
C GLN A 44 -21.17 -11.47 11.87
N PRO A 45 -21.19 -10.22 11.40
CA PRO A 45 -21.29 -9.93 9.99
C PRO A 45 -20.03 -10.44 9.29
N THR A 46 -20.23 -11.15 8.19
CA THR A 46 -19.20 -11.75 7.35
C THR A 46 -18.65 -10.68 6.43
N LEU A 47 -17.32 -10.55 6.34
CA LEU A 47 -16.68 -9.63 5.41
C LEU A 47 -16.67 -10.27 4.02
N LEU A 48 -17.35 -9.62 3.08
CA LEU A 48 -17.46 -10.05 1.69
C LEU A 48 -16.31 -9.55 0.83
N ARG A 49 -16.00 -8.26 0.89
CA ARG A 49 -15.03 -7.64 -0.03
C ARG A 49 -14.34 -6.44 0.58
N ILE A 50 -13.07 -6.27 0.22
CA ILE A 50 -12.29 -5.07 0.51
C ILE A 50 -12.04 -4.32 -0.79
N ARG A 51 -12.35 -3.01 -0.82
CA ARG A 51 -11.93 -2.11 -1.90
C ARG A 51 -11.12 -0.96 -1.32
N LEU A 52 -9.96 -0.70 -1.89
CA LEU A 52 -9.10 0.41 -1.49
C LEU A 52 -8.88 1.34 -2.68
N ASP A 53 -9.35 2.57 -2.56
CA ASP A 53 -9.21 3.60 -3.58
C ASP A 53 -8.26 4.69 -3.09
N TYR A 54 -7.15 4.93 -3.80
CA TYR A 54 -6.18 5.97 -3.45
C TYR A 54 -5.53 6.57 -4.71
N PRO A 55 -4.96 7.79 -4.65
CA PRO A 55 -4.52 8.49 -5.84
C PRO A 55 -3.15 7.98 -6.32
N PRO A 56 -2.87 8.11 -7.63
CA PRO A 56 -1.57 7.77 -8.17
C PRO A 56 -0.57 8.86 -7.74
N GLY A 57 0.57 8.45 -7.20
CA GLY A 57 1.65 9.38 -6.82
C GLY A 57 2.33 9.00 -5.51
N ASN A 58 3.53 9.54 -5.31
CA ASN A 58 4.34 9.33 -4.11
C ASN A 58 4.17 10.45 -3.06
N GLY A 59 3.03 11.14 -3.09
CA GLY A 59 2.74 12.24 -2.17
C GLY A 59 2.43 11.74 -0.75
N PRO A 60 2.47 12.65 0.26
CA PRO A 60 2.15 12.30 1.64
C PRO A 60 0.71 11.79 1.78
N ALA A 61 -0.23 12.35 1.00
CA ALA A 61 -1.64 11.98 0.97
C ALA A 61 -1.90 10.49 0.70
N SER A 62 -1.11 9.84 -0.15
CA SER A 62 -1.25 8.44 -0.53
C SER A 62 -0.27 7.50 0.17
N LYS A 63 0.70 8.04 0.91
CA LYS A 63 1.79 7.27 1.54
C LYS A 63 1.24 6.18 2.45
N GLY A 64 0.26 6.52 3.29
CA GLY A 64 -0.37 5.59 4.22
C GLY A 64 -1.17 4.49 3.54
N ALA A 65 -2.09 4.84 2.63
CA ALA A 65 -2.87 3.87 1.84
C ALA A 65 -1.96 2.91 1.04
N ARG A 66 -0.87 3.42 0.46
CA ARG A 66 0.12 2.62 -0.26
C ARG A 66 0.88 1.67 0.67
N ALA A 67 1.31 2.15 1.84
CA ALA A 67 1.96 1.30 2.83
C ALA A 67 1.01 0.24 3.40
N PHE A 68 -0.27 0.59 3.59
CA PHE A 68 -1.34 -0.34 3.95
C PHE A 68 -1.51 -1.44 2.90
N TRP A 69 -1.62 -1.08 1.61
CA TRP A 69 -1.68 -2.05 0.52
C TRP A 69 -0.45 -2.96 0.43
N ARG A 70 0.76 -2.38 0.52
CA ARG A 70 2.00 -3.15 0.35
C ARG A 70 2.31 -4.06 1.52
N ASN A 71 2.00 -3.65 2.74
CA ASN A 71 2.41 -4.36 3.94
C ASN A 71 1.26 -5.16 4.55
N HIS A 72 0.06 -4.58 4.70
CA HIS A 72 -1.04 -5.20 5.45
C HIS A 72 -1.94 -6.06 4.55
N LEU A 73 -2.47 -5.50 3.45
CA LEU A 73 -3.41 -6.23 2.60
C LEU A 73 -2.81 -7.49 1.96
N ARG A 74 -1.51 -7.49 1.64
CA ARG A 74 -0.82 -8.68 1.12
C ARG A 74 -0.77 -9.81 2.14
N ARG A 75 -0.51 -9.47 3.40
CA ARG A 75 -0.47 -10.44 4.52
C ARG A 75 -1.86 -10.97 4.82
N LEU A 76 -2.87 -10.09 4.83
CA LEU A 76 -4.26 -10.48 5.03
C LEU A 76 -4.74 -11.48 3.96
N LYS A 77 -4.38 -11.25 2.69
CA LYS A 77 -4.74 -12.13 1.57
C LYS A 77 -4.09 -13.51 1.66
N TYR A 78 -2.91 -13.61 2.27
CA TYR A 78 -2.21 -14.89 2.44
C TYR A 78 -3.00 -15.85 3.35
N TYR A 79 -3.55 -15.34 4.45
CA TYR A 79 -4.37 -16.13 5.37
C TYR A 79 -5.84 -16.25 4.94
N ASN A 80 -6.35 -15.27 4.21
CA ASN A 80 -7.75 -15.24 3.76
C ASN A 80 -7.81 -15.26 2.22
N PRO A 81 -7.45 -16.38 1.55
CA PRO A 81 -7.36 -16.43 0.10
C PRO A 81 -8.71 -16.25 -0.59
N ALA A 82 -9.81 -16.63 0.07
CA ALA A 82 -11.16 -16.49 -0.47
C ALA A 82 -11.66 -15.03 -0.50
N LEU A 83 -11.06 -14.13 0.27
CA LEU A 83 -11.51 -12.74 0.36
C LEU A 83 -11.13 -11.93 -0.90
N PRO A 84 -12.09 -11.42 -1.70
CA PRO A 84 -11.79 -10.52 -2.81
C PRO A 84 -11.29 -9.17 -2.30
N ILE A 85 -10.13 -8.74 -2.83
CA ILE A 85 -9.50 -7.45 -2.54
C ILE A 85 -9.28 -6.72 -3.86
N THR A 86 -9.84 -5.52 -4.00
CA THR A 86 -9.67 -4.65 -5.17
C THR A 86 -8.93 -3.38 -4.76
N VAL A 87 -7.98 -2.94 -5.58
CA VAL A 87 -7.20 -1.72 -5.32
C VAL A 87 -7.23 -0.82 -6.55
N ASN A 88 -7.84 0.35 -6.44
CA ASN A 88 -7.92 1.32 -7.52
C ASN A 88 -6.95 2.48 -7.25
N GLN A 89 -5.93 2.60 -8.10
CA GLN A 89 -4.91 3.66 -8.00
C GLN A 89 -5.22 4.90 -8.85
N ASN A 90 -6.31 4.86 -9.61
CA ASN A 90 -6.70 5.92 -10.54
C ASN A 90 -7.82 6.79 -9.96
N ALA A 91 -8.02 6.77 -8.64
CA ALA A 91 -8.96 7.66 -8.01
C ALA A 91 -8.45 9.10 -8.22
N GLU A 92 -9.14 9.85 -9.09
CA GLU A 92 -8.77 11.21 -9.46
C GLU A 92 -8.51 12.05 -8.20
N LYS A 93 -7.54 12.96 -8.30
CA LYS A 93 -7.30 13.92 -7.24
C LYS A 93 -8.50 14.84 -7.17
N GLY A 94 -9.24 14.80 -6.06
CA GLY A 94 -10.17 15.88 -5.75
C GLY A 94 -9.41 17.19 -5.75
N THR A 95 -9.77 18.08 -6.66
CA THR A 95 -9.28 19.45 -6.68
C THR A 95 -9.88 20.20 -5.49
N GLU A 96 -9.17 21.18 -4.94
CA GLU A 96 -9.70 22.06 -3.89
C GLU A 96 -11.02 22.69 -4.39
N GLY A 97 -12.15 22.32 -3.77
CA GLY A 97 -13.50 22.74 -4.16
C GLY A 97 -14.40 21.65 -4.73
N ASN A 98 -13.86 20.50 -5.16
CA ASN A 98 -14.64 19.33 -5.50
C ASN A 98 -13.91 18.07 -5.00
N PRO A 99 -14.38 17.42 -3.92
CA PRO A 99 -13.79 16.18 -3.45
C PRO A 99 -14.05 15.11 -4.51
N GLY A 100 -13.16 15.03 -5.51
CA GLY A 100 -13.04 13.92 -6.44
C GLY A 100 -13.00 12.58 -5.69
N PRO A 101 -13.20 11.45 -6.40
CA PRO A 101 -13.60 10.16 -5.85
C PRO A 101 -12.90 9.90 -4.53
N ALA A 102 -13.70 9.98 -3.46
CA ALA A 102 -13.17 10.11 -2.12
C ALA A 102 -12.26 8.92 -1.81
N TRP A 103 -10.97 9.17 -1.62
CA TRP A 103 -9.97 8.15 -1.31
C TRP A 103 -10.35 7.46 -0.02
N ARG A 104 -10.84 6.23 -0.15
CA ARG A 104 -11.50 5.51 0.92
C ARG A 104 -11.16 4.04 0.88
N LEU A 105 -11.13 3.46 2.07
CA LEU A 105 -11.16 2.02 2.29
C LEU A 105 -12.62 1.63 2.49
N PHE A 106 -13.13 0.76 1.62
CA PHE A 106 -14.47 0.21 1.67
C PHE A 106 -14.42 -1.23 2.14
N LEU A 107 -15.26 -1.55 3.10
CA LEU A 107 -15.50 -2.90 3.62
C LEU A 107 -16.96 -3.24 3.38
N ASP A 108 -17.21 -4.26 2.56
CA ASP A 108 -18.54 -4.77 2.30
C ASP A 108 -18.81 -5.93 3.27
N PHE A 109 -19.83 -5.79 4.12
CA PHE A 109 -20.25 -6.78 5.09
C PHE A 109 -21.61 -7.37 4.75
N GLU A 110 -21.83 -8.60 5.18
CA GLU A 110 -23.05 -9.38 5.01
C GLU A 110 -23.48 -9.95 6.37
N GLY A 111 -24.75 -9.81 6.74
CA GLY A 111 -25.24 -10.39 7.99
C GLY A 111 -26.57 -9.81 8.47
N GLU A 112 -26.89 -10.06 9.74
CA GLU A 112 -28.09 -9.54 10.37
C GLU A 112 -28.03 -8.01 10.49
N GLU A 113 -29.15 -7.34 10.19
CA GLU A 113 -29.22 -5.88 10.14
C GLU A 113 -28.82 -5.19 11.46
N LYS A 114 -29.16 -5.79 12.61
CA LYS A 114 -28.77 -5.26 13.93
C LYS A 114 -27.25 -5.21 14.10
N ALA A 115 -26.55 -6.29 13.76
CA ALA A 115 -25.10 -6.36 13.82
C ALA A 115 -24.43 -5.38 12.82
N LEU A 116 -25.03 -5.21 11.63
CA LEU A 116 -24.58 -4.22 10.65
C LEU A 116 -24.81 -2.77 11.09
N ARG A 117 -25.82 -2.50 11.93
CA ARG A 117 -26.08 -1.19 12.54
C ARG A 117 -25.04 -0.84 13.61
N GLU A 118 -24.71 -1.79 14.48
CA GLU A 118 -23.65 -1.62 15.49
C GLU A 118 -22.27 -1.41 14.87
N LEU A 119 -21.96 -2.10 13.76
CA LEU A 119 -20.70 -1.88 13.04
C LEU A 119 -20.60 -0.50 12.38
N ALA A 120 -21.71 0.18 12.11
CA ALA A 120 -21.67 1.47 11.47
C ALA A 120 -21.59 2.63 12.48
N THR A 121 -22.03 2.43 13.72
CA THR A 121 -21.76 3.40 14.79
C THR A 121 -20.25 3.56 14.94
N GLU A 122 -19.74 4.78 14.76
CA GLU A 122 -18.32 5.08 14.91
C GLU A 122 -17.87 4.79 16.35
N PRO A 123 -16.75 4.06 16.57
CA PRO A 123 -16.20 3.96 17.91
C PRO A 123 -15.87 5.37 18.38
N LYS A 124 -16.21 5.69 19.63
CA LYS A 124 -15.82 6.98 20.24
C LYS A 124 -14.29 7.08 20.14
N ASN A 125 -13.83 8.09 19.40
CA ASN A 125 -12.46 8.29 18.88
C ASN A 125 -11.36 8.49 19.95
N GLU A 126 -11.56 8.12 21.21
CA GLU A 126 -10.62 8.42 22.29
C GLU A 126 -9.31 7.65 22.14
N HIS A 127 -9.37 6.35 21.84
CA HIS A 127 -8.17 5.53 21.67
C HIS A 127 -7.47 5.73 20.30
N PHE A 128 -8.16 6.36 19.33
CA PHE A 128 -7.60 6.63 18.00
C PHE A 128 -6.64 7.83 18.01
N LYS A 129 -6.82 8.77 18.94
CA LYS A 129 -5.87 9.89 19.16
C LYS A 129 -4.58 9.40 19.81
N GLU A 130 -4.67 8.48 20.76
CA GLU A 130 -3.53 7.97 21.52
C GLU A 130 -2.52 7.21 20.64
N VAL A 131 -2.99 6.32 19.74
CA VAL A 131 -2.12 5.64 18.76
C VAL A 131 -1.55 6.61 17.71
N MET A 132 -2.27 7.67 17.37
CA MET A 132 -1.78 8.74 16.49
C MET A 132 -0.65 9.56 17.14
N GLU A 133 -0.70 9.74 18.46
CA GLU A 133 0.29 10.50 19.23
C GLU A 133 1.53 9.64 19.54
N GLU A 134 1.35 8.33 19.75
CA GLU A 134 2.44 7.39 20.03
C GLU A 134 3.32 7.08 18.79
N GLU A 135 2.76 7.09 17.57
CA GLU A 135 3.55 6.95 16.33
C GLU A 135 4.35 8.23 15.97
N LEU A 136 4.07 9.37 16.62
CA LEU A 136 4.83 10.61 16.46
C LEU A 136 6.08 10.66 17.35
N ILE A 137 6.23 9.76 18.32
CA ILE A 137 7.44 9.67 19.13
C ILE A 137 8.50 8.93 18.31
N PRO A 138 9.64 9.56 17.95
CA PRO A 138 10.72 8.85 17.30
C PRO A 138 11.20 7.74 18.23
N ARG A 139 11.04 6.48 17.79
CA ARG A 139 11.65 5.33 18.48
C ARG A 139 13.12 5.69 18.78
N PRO A 140 13.60 5.54 20.02
CA PRO A 140 14.98 5.86 20.33
C PRO A 140 15.86 5.03 19.42
N ARG A 141 16.72 5.70 18.65
CA ARG A 141 17.84 5.05 17.96
C ARG A 141 18.57 4.24 19.02
N SER A 142 18.67 2.94 18.78
CA SER A 142 19.49 2.06 19.61
C SER A 142 20.87 2.68 19.78
N THR A 143 21.18 3.00 21.03
CA THR A 143 22.45 3.47 21.53
C THR A 143 23.56 2.50 21.15
N LEU A 144 24.30 2.81 20.09
CA LEU A 144 25.57 2.15 19.73
C LEU A 144 26.36 3.05 18.75
N GLU A 145 26.39 4.36 19.01
CA GLU A 145 27.31 5.29 18.37
C GLU A 145 27.70 6.34 19.42
N GLN A 146 28.66 5.98 20.26
CA GLN A 146 29.57 6.93 20.90
C GLN A 146 30.98 6.48 20.53
N GLU A 147 31.84 7.48 20.29
CA GLU A 147 33.26 7.40 19.91
C GLU A 147 33.51 7.22 18.40
N GLU A 148 33.51 8.33 17.65
CA GLU A 148 34.77 8.99 17.30
C GLU A 148 34.52 10.41 16.76
N GLU A 149 35.34 11.32 17.27
CA GLU A 149 35.29 12.76 17.16
C GLU A 149 36.26 13.26 16.06
N VAL A 150 35.91 14.39 15.45
CA VAL A 150 36.77 15.44 14.83
C VAL A 150 37.67 15.05 13.64
N VAL A 151 37.41 15.65 12.47
CA VAL A 151 38.17 16.78 11.91
C VAL A 151 37.31 17.44 10.83
N GLU A 152 37.06 18.74 11.01
CA GLU A 152 36.46 19.67 10.06
C GLU A 152 37.34 19.83 8.81
N ASP A 153 36.75 19.94 7.62
CA ASP A 153 37.06 21.12 6.81
C ASP A 153 36.03 21.42 5.72
N ASN A 154 35.91 22.73 5.48
CA ASN A 154 34.93 23.46 4.71
C ASN A 154 34.92 23.19 3.19
N THR A 155 33.81 23.63 2.56
CA THR A 155 33.77 24.38 1.27
C THR A 155 32.82 23.80 0.20
N THR A 156 31.67 24.46 0.11
CA THR A 156 31.05 25.07 -1.09
C THR A 156 30.55 24.18 -2.24
N GLN A 157 29.21 24.13 -2.28
CA GLN A 157 28.29 24.43 -3.38
C GLN A 157 28.64 24.08 -4.84
N SER A 158 27.56 23.65 -5.52
CA SER A 158 27.18 23.90 -6.91
C SER A 158 27.44 22.79 -7.95
N LYS A 159 26.34 22.09 -8.25
CA LYS A 159 26.01 21.38 -9.50
C LYS A 159 25.33 22.41 -10.45
N PRO A 160 25.05 22.14 -11.75
CA PRO A 160 25.43 20.99 -12.58
C PRO A 160 25.96 21.35 -14.00
N LYS A 161 26.52 20.31 -14.62
CA LYS A 161 26.99 20.19 -16.01
C LYS A 161 25.84 19.93 -17.01
N PRO A 162 25.85 20.47 -18.24
CA PRO A 162 24.91 20.12 -19.30
C PRO A 162 25.49 19.07 -20.26
N ARG A 163 24.61 18.22 -20.83
CA ARG A 163 24.86 17.50 -22.09
C ARG A 163 23.51 17.05 -22.71
N PRO A 164 23.46 16.70 -24.02
CA PRO A 164 22.51 17.26 -24.97
C PRO A 164 21.62 16.18 -25.59
N LYS A 165 20.81 16.59 -26.59
CA LYS A 165 20.08 15.84 -27.64
C LYS A 165 18.56 16.02 -27.53
N SER A 166 17.76 16.11 -28.58
CA SER A 166 17.88 16.44 -30.02
C SER A 166 16.50 16.18 -30.64
N GLN A 167 16.03 17.12 -31.48
CA GLN A 167 15.00 17.00 -32.55
C GLN A 167 13.51 16.76 -32.17
N PRO A 168 12.56 16.81 -33.13
CA PRO A 168 11.99 18.02 -33.74
C PRO A 168 10.45 18.07 -33.60
N LYS A 169 9.86 19.28 -33.54
CA LYS A 169 8.39 19.45 -33.58
C LYS A 169 7.95 19.79 -35.00
N THR A 170 7.24 18.88 -35.65
CA THR A 170 6.38 19.17 -36.80
C THR A 170 4.96 19.45 -36.31
N SER A 171 4.45 20.61 -36.68
CA SER A 171 3.05 21.04 -36.68
C SER A 171 2.17 20.13 -37.55
N VAL A 172 0.87 20.00 -37.21
CA VAL A 172 -0.33 19.77 -38.07
C VAL A 172 -1.48 19.41 -37.11
N THR A 173 -2.41 20.33 -36.82
CA THR A 173 -3.71 20.59 -37.49
C THR A 173 -4.89 19.87 -36.83
N THR A 174 -5.69 20.69 -36.14
CA THR A 174 -7.10 20.50 -35.74
C THR A 174 -7.97 20.08 -36.94
N PRO A 175 -9.01 19.24 -36.74
CA PRO A 175 -10.35 19.81 -36.95
C PRO A 175 -11.42 19.35 -35.95
N SER A 176 -12.36 20.28 -35.80
CA SER A 176 -13.62 20.34 -35.05
C SER A 176 -14.63 19.23 -35.44
N PRO A 177 -15.68 18.97 -34.61
CA PRO A 177 -16.63 17.88 -34.81
C PRO A 177 -17.82 18.27 -35.72
N PRO A 178 -18.47 17.29 -36.39
CA PRO A 178 -19.73 17.51 -37.08
C PRO A 178 -21.00 17.26 -36.22
N PRO A 179 -22.15 17.86 -36.61
CA PRO A 179 -23.33 18.13 -35.77
C PRO A 179 -24.39 17.00 -35.71
N PRO A 180 -25.37 17.08 -34.78
CA PRO A 180 -26.51 16.15 -34.71
C PRO A 180 -27.71 16.62 -35.55
N PRO A 181 -28.51 15.68 -36.10
CA PRO A 181 -29.90 15.94 -36.49
C PRO A 181 -30.88 14.91 -35.85
N PRO A 182 -32.21 15.03 -36.03
CA PRO A 182 -33.09 15.77 -35.13
C PRO A 182 -34.20 14.90 -34.47
N SER A 183 -34.81 15.51 -33.46
CA SER A 183 -36.06 15.16 -32.76
C SER A 183 -37.14 14.46 -33.62
N SER A 184 -37.72 13.39 -33.08
CA SER A 184 -39.14 13.01 -33.30
C SER A 184 -39.62 12.05 -32.20
N SER A 185 -40.26 12.62 -31.18
CA SER A 185 -41.41 11.99 -30.47
C SER A 185 -42.68 12.33 -31.28
N PRO A 186 -43.86 11.67 -31.13
CA PRO A 186 -44.37 10.92 -29.96
C PRO A 186 -45.12 9.59 -30.30
N ASP A 187 -45.23 8.64 -29.35
CA ASP A 187 -46.52 8.03 -29.00
C ASP A 187 -46.44 6.97 -27.88
N GLN A 188 -47.35 7.17 -26.92
CA GLN A 188 -48.10 6.26 -26.05
C GLN A 188 -47.50 4.95 -25.46
N PRO A 189 -47.56 4.76 -24.12
CA PRO A 189 -47.27 3.48 -23.46
C PRO A 189 -48.46 2.50 -23.52
N PRO A 190 -48.26 1.21 -23.83
CA PRO A 190 -49.31 0.19 -23.71
C PRO A 190 -49.58 -0.21 -22.23
N PRO A 191 -50.81 -0.69 -21.92
CA PRO A 191 -51.33 -0.90 -20.55
C PRO A 191 -50.70 -2.07 -19.77
N PRO A 192 -50.77 -2.07 -18.42
CA PRO A 192 -50.17 -3.10 -17.57
C PRO A 192 -50.94 -4.42 -17.61
N SER A 193 -50.21 -5.53 -17.80
CA SER A 193 -50.72 -6.89 -17.66
C SER A 193 -50.93 -7.27 -16.17
N PRO A 194 -51.92 -8.13 -15.85
CA PRO A 194 -52.33 -8.42 -14.48
C PRO A 194 -51.33 -9.31 -13.71
N LEU A 195 -51.21 -9.05 -12.39
CA LEU A 195 -50.49 -9.87 -11.42
C LEU A 195 -51.07 -11.30 -11.34
N PRO A 196 -50.23 -12.34 -11.17
CA PRO A 196 -50.66 -13.57 -10.54
C PRO A 196 -50.54 -13.49 -9.02
N SER A 197 -51.66 -13.77 -8.36
CA SER A 197 -51.83 -13.88 -6.91
C SER A 197 -50.93 -14.94 -6.27
N VAL A 198 -50.47 -14.58 -5.07
CA VAL A 198 -49.89 -15.37 -3.97
C VAL A 198 -50.08 -16.89 -4.08
N SER A 199 -48.94 -17.60 -4.13
CA SER A 199 -48.81 -18.91 -3.50
C SER A 199 -47.79 -18.80 -2.37
N THR A 200 -48.30 -19.00 -1.16
CA THR A 200 -47.56 -19.07 0.09
C THR A 200 -46.56 -20.23 0.03
N SER A 201 -45.28 -19.93 -0.20
CA SER A 201 -44.18 -20.86 -0.02
C SER A 201 -43.34 -20.37 1.14
N GLU A 202 -43.55 -21.02 2.28
CA GLU A 202 -42.87 -20.85 3.55
C GLU A 202 -41.43 -21.38 3.47
N ASN A 203 -40.56 -20.67 2.75
CA ASN A 203 -39.11 -20.64 2.97
C ASN A 203 -38.50 -19.47 2.19
N ALA A 204 -38.72 -18.25 2.67
CA ALA A 204 -37.94 -17.11 2.20
C ALA A 204 -36.48 -17.33 2.63
N PRO A 205 -35.48 -17.28 1.73
CA PRO A 205 -34.10 -17.23 2.18
C PRO A 205 -33.97 -16.04 3.15
N PRO A 206 -33.20 -16.17 4.25
CA PRO A 206 -33.07 -15.09 5.22
C PRO A 206 -32.72 -13.80 4.48
N LEU A 207 -33.32 -12.68 4.88
CA LEU A 207 -33.07 -11.38 4.26
C LEU A 207 -31.63 -10.95 4.59
N ILE A 208 -30.68 -11.45 3.80
CA ILE A 208 -29.27 -11.19 4.00
C ILE A 208 -28.99 -9.75 3.55
N SER A 209 -28.84 -8.86 4.53
CA SER A 209 -28.57 -7.45 4.27
C SER A 209 -27.07 -7.27 4.05
N THR A 210 -26.72 -6.47 3.04
CA THR A 210 -25.33 -6.07 2.79
C THR A 210 -25.12 -4.61 3.17
N ARG A 211 -24.02 -4.30 3.86
CA ARG A 211 -23.67 -2.93 4.21
C ARG A 211 -22.22 -2.61 3.90
N THR A 212 -22.00 -1.50 3.21
CA THR A 212 -20.66 -0.95 2.98
C THR A 212 -20.29 0.06 4.05
N ILE A 213 -19.12 -0.11 4.64
CA ILE A 213 -18.51 0.84 5.58
C ILE A 213 -17.30 1.48 4.88
N SER A 214 -17.20 2.81 4.93
CA SER A 214 -16.11 3.55 4.28
C SER A 214 -15.27 4.34 5.27
N LEU A 215 -13.95 4.30 5.15
CA LEU A 215 -13.00 5.11 5.92
C LEU A 215 -12.17 6.01 4.98
N PRO A 216 -12.06 7.33 5.22
CA PRO A 216 -11.16 8.19 4.47
C PRO A 216 -9.68 7.82 4.71
N THR A 217 -8.91 7.65 3.64
CA THR A 217 -7.50 7.23 3.72
C THR A 217 -6.49 8.39 3.69
N LEU A 218 -6.96 9.61 3.47
CA LEU A 218 -6.12 10.79 3.32
C LEU A 218 -5.31 11.09 4.59
N ASN A 219 -3.99 11.23 4.45
CA ASN A 219 -3.04 11.59 5.52
C ASN A 219 -3.07 10.65 6.75
N ARG A 220 -3.65 9.46 6.63
CA ARG A 220 -3.64 8.47 7.71
C ARG A 220 -2.44 7.53 7.59
N PRO A 221 -1.71 7.21 8.66
CA PRO A 221 -0.66 6.21 8.60
C PRO A 221 -1.25 4.80 8.39
N ALA A 222 -0.42 3.89 7.89
CA ALA A 222 -0.87 2.52 7.62
C ALA A 222 -1.30 1.77 8.89
N GLY A 223 -0.65 2.04 10.03
CA GLY A 223 -1.01 1.45 11.32
C GLY A 223 -2.42 1.84 11.76
N ALA A 224 -2.78 3.12 11.65
CA ALA A 224 -4.11 3.60 11.99
C ALA A 224 -5.22 2.99 11.09
N LEU A 225 -4.94 2.82 9.78
CA LEU A 225 -5.85 2.13 8.87
C LEU A 225 -6.05 0.66 9.26
N TRP A 226 -4.96 -0.01 9.66
CA TRP A 226 -5.01 -1.39 10.11
C TRP A 226 -5.75 -1.56 11.43
N PHE A 227 -5.49 -0.69 12.40
CA PHE A 227 -6.18 -0.71 13.68
C PHE A 227 -7.69 -0.51 13.52
N TRP A 228 -8.10 0.47 12.71
CA TRP A 228 -9.51 0.66 12.37
C TRP A 228 -10.12 -0.60 11.72
N PHE A 229 -9.38 -1.24 10.81
CA PHE A 229 -9.80 -2.48 10.18
C PHE A 229 -9.99 -3.62 11.20
N GLN A 230 -9.04 -3.80 12.12
CA GLN A 230 -9.10 -4.83 13.18
C GLN A 230 -10.31 -4.61 14.10
N GLN A 231 -10.56 -3.36 14.52
CA GLN A 231 -11.70 -3.01 15.35
C GLN A 231 -13.04 -3.38 14.71
N ARG A 232 -13.18 -3.16 13.40
CA ARG A 232 -14.42 -3.44 12.66
C ARG A 232 -14.61 -4.92 12.35
N THR A 233 -13.54 -5.61 11.96
CA THR A 233 -13.61 -7.01 11.51
C THR A 233 -13.43 -8.02 12.65
N LYS A 234 -12.96 -7.57 13.82
CA LYS A 234 -12.63 -8.42 14.98
C LYS A 234 -11.69 -9.58 14.58
N CYS A 235 -10.79 -9.32 13.65
CA CYS A 235 -9.83 -10.32 13.20
C CYS A 235 -8.77 -10.61 14.27
N VAL A 236 -8.28 -11.85 14.30
CA VAL A 236 -7.25 -12.30 15.24
C VAL A 236 -5.90 -12.28 14.52
N ASP A 237 -4.92 -11.61 15.12
CA ASP A 237 -3.55 -11.57 14.58
C ASP A 237 -2.86 -12.93 14.74
N VAL A 238 -2.14 -13.35 13.70
CA VAL A 238 -1.38 -14.60 13.70
C VAL A 238 -0.02 -14.36 14.37
N PRO A 239 0.30 -15.07 15.47
CA PRO A 239 1.58 -14.91 16.13
C PRO A 239 2.72 -15.45 15.26
N GLU A 240 3.88 -14.80 15.32
CA GLU A 240 5.06 -15.22 14.57
C GLU A 240 5.60 -16.57 15.09
N SER A 241 5.75 -17.53 14.18
CA SER A 241 6.38 -18.83 14.49
C SER A 241 7.86 -18.68 14.84
N ASP A 242 8.37 -19.53 15.73
CA ASP A 242 9.78 -19.48 16.13
C ASP A 242 10.76 -19.80 14.99
N ALA A 243 10.35 -20.64 14.04
CA ALA A 243 11.14 -20.89 12.83
C ALA A 243 11.32 -19.61 11.99
N ASP A 244 10.26 -18.81 11.88
CA ASP A 244 10.29 -17.56 11.13
C ASP A 244 11.11 -16.48 11.83
N LYS A 245 11.05 -16.41 13.17
CA LYS A 245 11.92 -15.53 13.96
C LYS A 245 13.39 -15.86 13.76
N ARG A 246 13.76 -17.15 13.70
CA ARG A 246 15.14 -17.58 13.39
C ARG A 246 15.57 -17.11 12.01
N LEU A 247 14.72 -17.32 11.00
CA LEU A 247 14.99 -16.89 9.64
C LEU A 247 15.13 -15.37 9.52
N ALA A 248 14.29 -14.60 10.22
CA ALA A 248 14.38 -13.15 10.26
C ALA A 248 15.73 -12.68 10.84
N ARG A 249 16.21 -13.32 11.92
CA ARG A 249 17.53 -13.04 12.49
C ARG A 249 18.66 -13.37 11.52
N GLU A 250 18.57 -14.48 10.79
CA GLU A 250 19.56 -14.84 9.76
C GLU A 250 19.61 -13.82 8.62
N LEU A 251 18.45 -13.38 8.13
CA LEU A 251 18.35 -12.35 7.10
C LEU A 251 18.93 -11.02 7.58
N ALA A 252 18.68 -10.63 8.84
CA ALA A 252 19.25 -9.42 9.43
C ALA A 252 20.79 -9.49 9.48
N LYS A 253 21.35 -10.60 9.95
CA LYS A 253 22.81 -10.84 9.93
C LYS A 253 23.40 -10.72 8.52
N HIS A 254 22.71 -11.27 7.52
CA HIS A 254 23.16 -11.19 6.13
C HIS A 254 23.05 -9.76 5.58
N ALA A 255 22.04 -8.98 5.97
CA ALA A 255 21.88 -7.60 5.55
C ALA A 255 23.03 -6.72 6.04
N VAL A 256 23.45 -6.88 7.30
CA VAL A 256 24.60 -6.16 7.89
C VAL A 256 25.88 -6.45 7.09
N LYS A 257 26.19 -7.74 6.88
CA LYS A 257 27.36 -8.15 6.08
C LYS A 257 27.31 -7.60 4.65
N ALA A 258 26.14 -7.62 4.02
CA ALA A 258 25.96 -7.09 2.67
C ALA A 258 26.15 -5.57 2.61
N GLU A 259 25.80 -4.84 3.66
CA GLU A 259 26.01 -3.39 3.72
C GLU A 259 27.50 -3.03 3.86
N GLU A 260 28.23 -3.75 4.71
CA GLU A 260 29.69 -3.62 4.83
C GLU A 260 30.38 -3.88 3.49
N ASP A 261 29.96 -4.92 2.77
CA ASP A 261 30.54 -5.24 1.47
C ASP A 261 30.21 -4.19 0.40
N ARG A 262 28.98 -3.67 0.38
CA ARG A 262 28.60 -2.54 -0.48
C ARG A 262 29.46 -1.31 -0.20
N LYS A 263 29.75 -1.00 1.07
CA LYS A 263 30.62 0.12 1.47
C LYS A 263 32.05 -0.10 0.97
N ARG A 264 32.60 -1.31 1.11
CA ARG A 264 33.94 -1.67 0.63
C ARG A 264 34.06 -1.54 -0.88
N VAL A 265 33.16 -2.15 -1.62
CA VAL A 265 33.15 -2.12 -3.10
C VAL A 265 32.99 -0.68 -3.59
N LYS A 266 32.10 0.10 -2.97
CA LYS A 266 31.90 1.52 -3.33
C LYS A 266 33.19 2.32 -3.16
N LYS A 267 33.92 2.16 -2.04
CA LYS A 267 35.23 2.82 -1.83
C LYS A 267 36.23 2.47 -2.93
N GLY A 268 36.30 1.19 -3.34
CA GLY A 268 37.17 0.76 -4.43
C GLY A 268 36.81 1.36 -5.79
N ILE A 269 35.51 1.36 -6.13
CA ILE A 269 35.01 1.96 -7.38
C ILE A 269 35.25 3.47 -7.40
N ASP A 270 35.02 4.16 -6.27
CA ASP A 270 35.22 5.60 -6.16
C ASP A 270 36.71 5.97 -6.31
N ALA A 271 37.63 5.16 -5.75
CA ALA A 271 39.08 5.36 -5.90
C ALA A 271 39.54 5.20 -7.35
N MET A 272 39.11 4.15 -8.03
CA MET A 272 39.40 3.93 -9.47
C MET A 272 38.88 5.10 -10.31
N LYS A 273 37.66 5.56 -10.04
CA LYS A 273 37.05 6.68 -10.76
C LYS A 273 37.79 8.00 -10.52
N ARG A 274 38.33 8.23 -9.31
CA ARG A 274 39.18 9.40 -9.01
C ARG A 274 40.49 9.33 -9.79
N GLN A 275 41.15 8.17 -9.83
CA GLN A 275 42.38 7.97 -10.60
C GLN A 275 42.15 8.22 -12.10
N GLU A 276 41.07 7.67 -12.66
CA GLU A 276 40.72 7.89 -14.07
C GLU A 276 40.47 9.37 -14.38
N LEU A 277 39.76 10.09 -13.50
CA LEU A 277 39.53 11.53 -13.66
C LEU A 277 40.84 12.33 -13.58
N MET A 278 41.74 11.99 -12.66
CA MET A 278 43.04 12.65 -12.51
C MET A 278 43.91 12.45 -13.76
N LEU A 279 44.00 11.21 -14.26
CA LEU A 279 44.74 10.91 -15.49
C LEU A 279 44.13 11.62 -16.70
N LYS A 280 42.80 11.74 -16.75
CA LYS A 280 42.11 12.47 -17.82
C LYS A 280 42.40 13.97 -17.79
N MET A 281 42.44 14.59 -16.61
CA MET A 281 42.80 15.99 -16.46
C MET A 281 44.26 16.23 -16.88
N ALA A 282 45.19 15.40 -16.39
CA ALA A 282 46.60 15.51 -16.75
C ALA A 282 46.85 15.35 -18.25
N ARG A 283 46.18 14.40 -18.91
CA ARG A 283 46.26 14.24 -20.38
C ARG A 283 45.73 15.46 -21.12
N GLY A 284 44.60 16.02 -20.68
CA GLY A 284 44.03 17.22 -21.30
C GLY A 284 44.92 18.47 -21.11
N GLU A 285 45.65 18.57 -20.01
CA GLU A 285 46.60 19.67 -19.78
C GLU A 285 47.83 19.55 -20.69
N VAL A 286 48.39 18.36 -20.85
CA VAL A 286 49.48 18.11 -21.80
C VAL A 286 49.06 18.42 -23.23
N GLU A 287 47.84 18.05 -23.62
CA GLU A 287 47.30 18.38 -24.95
C GLU A 287 47.17 19.89 -25.17
N ARG A 288 46.77 20.66 -24.14
CA ARG A 288 46.72 22.13 -24.22
C ARG A 288 48.12 22.74 -24.35
N MET A 289 49.06 22.31 -23.51
CA MET A 289 50.44 22.80 -23.58
C MET A 289 51.09 22.54 -24.94
N ARG A 290 50.76 21.41 -25.59
CA ARG A 290 51.21 21.10 -26.95
C ARG A 290 50.55 21.94 -28.04
N ALA A 291 49.35 22.48 -27.80
CA ALA A 291 48.68 23.36 -28.75
C ALA A 291 49.19 24.81 -28.69
N ASP A 292 49.78 25.20 -27.55
CA ASP A 292 50.31 26.54 -27.31
C ASP A 292 51.81 26.70 -27.72
N THR A 293 52.47 25.61 -28.13
CA THR A 293 53.88 25.58 -28.63
C THR A 293 53.95 25.42 -30.14
#